data_AF-A0A4Q3ESF5-F1
#
_entry.id   AF-A0A4Q3ESF5-F1
#
_cell.length_a   1.000
_cell.length_b   1.000
_cell.length_c   1.000
_cell.angle_alpha   90.00
_cell.angle_beta   90.00
_cell.angle_gamma   90.00
#
_symmetry.space_group_name_H-M   'P 1'
#
loop_
_entity.id
_entity.type
_entity.pdbx_description
1 polymer ?
#
loop_
_entity_poly.entity_id
_entity_poly.type
_entity_poly.pdbx_seq_one_letter_code
_entity_poly.pdbx_strand_id
1 'polypeptide(L)'
;MGKSKNIVMDGRDIGTTVFKNAPLKLFMTADPKIRAERRYKELKEKGQEITLHEVFDNIADRDFQDTTRTESPLIRAEDAVILDNTNLSPEQQLNFALEKVNALRNLKA
;
A
#
# COMPACT_ATOMS: atom_id res chain seq x y z
N MET A 1 6.40 3.88 20.50
CA MET A 1 7.31 3.96 19.35
C MET A 1 6.84 5.08 18.41
N GLY A 2 7.72 5.76 17.67
CA GLY A 2 7.33 6.81 16.70
C GLY A 2 7.57 8.28 17.10
N LYS A 3 7.98 8.57 18.34
CA LYS A 3 8.28 9.95 18.79
C LYS A 3 9.41 10.62 17.99
N SER A 4 10.37 9.84 17.50
CA SER A 4 11.51 10.34 16.72
C SER A 4 11.19 10.64 15.24
N LYS A 5 9.96 10.34 14.74
CA LYS A 5 9.53 10.58 13.35
C LYS A 5 10.44 9.98 12.26
N ASN A 6 11.21 8.93 12.58
CA ASN A 6 12.18 8.29 11.67
C ASN A 6 11.78 6.84 11.30
N ILE A 7 10.49 6.59 11.07
CA ILE A 7 9.97 5.25 10.79
C ILE A 7 9.11 5.30 9.55
N VAL A 8 9.30 4.33 8.65
CA VAL A 8 8.36 3.99 7.58
C VAL A 8 7.59 2.76 8.07
N MET A 9 6.26 2.82 8.01
CA MET A 9 5.40 1.71 8.43
C MET A 9 4.36 1.44 7.34
N ASP A 10 4.25 0.17 6.94
CA ASP A 10 3.21 -0.33 6.06
C ASP A 10 2.18 -1.13 6.87
N GLY A 11 0.94 -1.17 6.37
CA GLY A 11 -0.17 -1.84 7.03
C GLY A 11 -1.52 -1.37 6.50
N ARG A 12 -2.61 -1.79 7.16
CA ARG A 12 -3.98 -1.51 6.70
C ARG A 12 -4.61 -0.29 7.35
N ASP A 13 -4.37 -0.08 8.63
CA ASP A 13 -5.00 0.95 9.47
C ASP A 13 -3.97 1.93 10.05
N ILE A 14 -2.80 2.04 9.42
CA ILE A 14 -1.69 2.87 9.93
C ILE A 14 -2.07 4.34 9.96
N GLY A 15 -2.63 4.87 8.86
CA GLY A 15 -2.99 6.29 8.74
C GLY A 15 -4.31 6.66 9.45
N THR A 16 -5.13 5.68 9.82
CA THR A 16 -6.49 5.85 10.34
C THR A 16 -6.64 5.45 11.80
N THR A 17 -5.83 4.51 12.30
CA THR A 17 -5.88 4.03 13.69
C THR A 17 -4.54 4.25 14.41
N VAL A 18 -3.44 3.71 13.89
CA VAL A 18 -2.15 3.64 14.62
C VAL A 18 -1.44 5.00 14.70
N PHE A 19 -1.26 5.67 13.56
CA PHE A 19 -0.57 6.94 13.41
C PHE A 19 -1.45 7.97 12.68
N LYS A 20 -2.59 8.29 13.30
CA LYS A 20 -3.53 9.33 12.82
C LYS A 20 -2.89 10.68 12.53
N ASN A 21 -1.81 11.02 13.25
CA ASN A 21 -1.09 12.29 13.11
C ASN A 21 0.22 12.14 12.32
N ALA A 22 0.38 11.06 11.54
CA ALA A 22 1.53 10.91 10.65
C ALA A 22 1.59 12.11 9.68
N PRO A 23 2.76 12.76 9.52
CA PRO A 23 2.87 13.96 8.70
C PRO A 23 2.83 13.67 7.19
N LEU A 24 2.97 12.41 6.79
CA LEU A 24 2.75 11.93 5.44
C LEU A 24 2.07 10.56 5.52
N LYS A 25 1.00 10.38 4.77
CA LYS A 25 0.28 9.11 4.63
C LYS A 25 0.15 8.83 3.14
N LEU A 26 0.59 7.66 2.72
CA LEU A 26 0.42 7.17 1.36
C LEU A 26 -0.60 6.04 1.39
N PHE A 27 -1.65 6.15 0.58
CA PHE A 27 -2.60 5.07 0.35
C PHE A 27 -2.30 4.44 -1.01
N MET A 28 -1.59 3.31 -0.97
CA MET A 28 -1.17 2.61 -2.18
C MET A 28 -2.31 1.74 -2.72
N THR A 29 -2.58 1.85 -4.03
CA THR A 29 -3.60 1.05 -4.72
C THR A 29 -3.10 0.59 -6.09
N ALA A 30 -3.76 -0.40 -6.66
CA ALA A 30 -3.62 -0.79 -8.05
C ALA A 30 -4.81 -1.65 -8.50
N ASP A 31 -5.00 -1.74 -9.82
CA ASP A 31 -5.91 -2.69 -10.44
C ASP A 31 -5.69 -4.11 -9.87
N PRO A 32 -6.75 -4.78 -9.36
CA PRO A 32 -6.67 -6.14 -8.82
C PRO A 32 -6.03 -7.15 -9.77
N LYS A 33 -6.26 -7.03 -11.08
CA LYS A 33 -5.67 -7.92 -12.09
C LYS A 33 -4.16 -7.75 -12.15
N ILE A 34 -3.67 -6.51 -12.15
CA ILE A 34 -2.23 -6.22 -12.14
C ILE A 34 -1.57 -6.73 -10.85
N ARG A 35 -2.24 -6.58 -9.70
CA ARG A 35 -1.75 -7.16 -8.43
C ARG A 35 -1.68 -8.68 -8.49
N ALA A 36 -2.70 -9.33 -9.06
CA ALA A 36 -2.72 -10.78 -9.24
C ALA A 36 -1.62 -11.26 -10.19
N GLU A 37 -1.40 -10.57 -11.31
CA GLU A 37 -0.31 -10.90 -12.26
C GLU A 37 1.07 -10.79 -11.64
N ARG A 38 1.34 -9.69 -10.90
CA ARG A 38 2.61 -9.50 -10.18
C ARG A 38 2.83 -10.62 -9.17
N ARG A 39 1.80 -10.91 -8.36
CA ARG A 39 1.86 -11.96 -7.35
C ARG A 39 2.03 -13.35 -7.96
N TYR A 40 1.34 -13.64 -9.04
CA TYR A 40 1.45 -14.91 -9.76
C TYR A 40 2.88 -15.13 -10.27
N LYS A 41 3.50 -14.11 -10.87
CA LYS A 41 4.91 -14.16 -11.30
C LYS A 41 5.85 -14.47 -10.14
N GLU A 42 5.72 -13.75 -9.01
CA GLU A 42 6.51 -14.01 -7.81
C GLU A 42 6.38 -15.44 -7.29
N LEU A 43 5.18 -16.02 -7.33
CA LEU A 43 4.92 -17.38 -6.85
C LEU A 43 5.46 -18.44 -7.82
N LYS A 44 5.34 -18.20 -9.13
CA LYS A 44 5.91 -19.07 -10.17
C LYS A 44 7.44 -19.09 -10.13
N GLU A 45 8.08 -17.94 -9.90
CA GLU A 45 9.54 -17.85 -9.69
C GLU A 45 10.01 -18.66 -8.47
N LYS A 46 9.13 -18.85 -7.47
CA LYS A 46 9.38 -19.68 -6.28
C LYS A 46 9.03 -21.15 -6.49
N GLY A 47 8.64 -21.56 -7.70
CA GLY A 47 8.28 -22.93 -8.04
C GLY A 47 6.93 -23.38 -7.48
N GLN A 48 6.02 -22.46 -7.14
CA GLN A 48 4.67 -22.84 -6.71
C GLN A 48 3.77 -23.17 -7.90
N GLU A 49 3.08 -24.30 -7.81
CA GLU A 49 2.01 -24.65 -8.74
C GLU A 49 0.68 -24.05 -8.25
N ILE A 50 0.37 -22.88 -8.80
CA ILE A 50 -0.88 -22.15 -8.60
C ILE A 50 -1.28 -21.52 -9.93
N THR A 51 -2.57 -21.28 -10.15
CA THR A 51 -3.10 -20.59 -11.32
C THR A 51 -3.27 -19.09 -11.07
N LEU A 52 -3.29 -18.29 -12.14
CA LEU A 52 -3.57 -16.85 -12.02
C LEU A 52 -4.96 -16.58 -11.43
N HIS A 53 -5.96 -17.42 -11.74
CA HIS A 53 -7.31 -17.29 -11.23
C HIS A 53 -7.34 -17.49 -9.70
N GLU A 54 -6.70 -18.54 -9.19
CA GLU A 54 -6.59 -18.76 -7.75
C GLU A 54 -5.88 -17.60 -7.04
N VAL A 55 -4.83 -17.03 -7.64
CA VAL A 55 -4.14 -15.86 -7.08
C VAL A 55 -5.08 -14.65 -7.04
N PHE A 56 -5.85 -14.42 -8.10
CA PHE A 56 -6.82 -13.32 -8.16
C PHE A 56 -7.90 -13.46 -7.08
N ASP A 57 -8.52 -14.63 -6.96
CA ASP A 57 -9.59 -14.88 -5.99
C ASP A 57 -9.08 -14.68 -4.55
N ASN A 58 -7.89 -15.22 -4.24
CA ASN A 58 -7.24 -15.02 -2.94
C ASN A 58 -6.99 -13.54 -2.61
N ILE A 59 -6.65 -12.73 -3.61
CA ILE A 59 -6.45 -11.29 -3.43
C ILE A 59 -7.80 -10.59 -3.23
N ALA A 60 -8.81 -10.92 -4.06
CA ALA A 60 -10.14 -10.33 -3.96
C ALA A 60 -10.81 -10.62 -2.61
N ASP A 61 -10.74 -11.86 -2.14
CA ASP A 61 -11.27 -12.26 -0.84
C ASP A 61 -10.59 -11.52 0.30
N ARG A 62 -9.25 -11.38 0.23
CA ARG A 62 -8.49 -10.64 1.23
C ARG A 62 -8.86 -9.16 1.25
N ASP A 63 -8.96 -8.54 0.07
CA ASP A 63 -9.34 -7.12 -0.02
C ASP A 63 -10.75 -6.90 0.52
N PHE A 64 -11.69 -7.81 0.22
CA PHE A 64 -13.04 -7.77 0.77
C PHE A 64 -13.03 -7.88 2.30
N GLN A 65 -12.32 -8.86 2.86
CA GLN A 65 -12.20 -9.01 4.31
C GLN A 65 -11.55 -7.80 4.98
N ASP A 66 -10.47 -7.28 4.40
CA ASP A 66 -9.74 -6.12 4.93
C ASP A 66 -10.61 -4.86 4.91
N THR A 67 -11.44 -4.65 3.88
CA THR A 67 -12.30 -3.46 3.73
C THR A 67 -13.62 -3.56 4.50
N THR A 68 -14.12 -4.77 4.78
CA THR A 68 -15.44 -4.96 5.42
C THR A 68 -15.37 -5.34 6.90
N ARG A 69 -14.18 -5.67 7.44
CA ARG A 69 -14.03 -5.97 8.87
C ARG A 69 -14.48 -4.80 9.74
N THR A 70 -15.12 -5.11 10.88
CA THR A 70 -15.63 -4.11 11.82
C THR A 70 -14.50 -3.32 12.50
N GLU A 71 -13.44 -4.03 12.90
CA GLU A 71 -12.33 -3.43 13.64
C GLU A 71 -11.22 -2.98 12.68
N SER A 72 -10.86 -1.69 12.74
CA SER A 72 -9.78 -1.10 11.94
C SER A 72 -9.84 -1.47 10.44
N PRO A 73 -10.95 -1.24 9.71
CA PRO A 73 -11.03 -1.59 8.30
C PRO A 73 -9.92 -0.90 7.47
N LEU A 74 -9.54 -1.52 6.36
CA LEU A 74 -8.72 -0.88 5.33
C LEU A 74 -9.52 0.24 4.69
N ILE A 75 -9.35 1.44 5.24
CA ILE A 75 -9.95 2.66 4.74
C ILE A 75 -8.86 3.72 4.53
N ARG A 76 -9.03 4.51 3.48
CA ARG A 76 -8.14 5.64 3.19
C ARG A 76 -8.38 6.75 4.20
N ALA A 77 -7.32 7.22 4.87
CA ALA A 77 -7.39 8.44 5.67
C ALA A 77 -7.68 9.65 4.76
N GLU A 78 -8.46 10.63 5.24
CA GLU A 78 -8.87 11.79 4.44
C GLU A 78 -7.69 12.61 3.90
N ASP A 79 -6.60 12.68 4.67
CA ASP A 79 -5.36 13.38 4.36
C ASP A 79 -4.31 12.49 3.66
N ALA A 80 -4.66 11.24 3.30
CA ALA A 80 -3.74 10.36 2.59
C ALA A 80 -3.64 10.70 1.11
N VAL A 81 -2.40 10.77 0.60
CA VAL A 81 -2.11 10.87 -0.82
C VAL A 81 -2.28 9.50 -1.46
N ILE A 82 -3.09 9.40 -2.51
CA ILE A 82 -3.22 8.16 -3.28
C ILE A 82 -1.96 7.94 -4.11
N LEU A 83 -1.38 6.75 -4.00
CA LEU A 83 -0.33 6.24 -4.87
C LEU A 83 -0.93 5.07 -5.66
N ASP A 84 -1.44 5.35 -6.86
CA ASP A 84 -1.87 4.29 -7.79
C ASP A 84 -0.65 3.79 -8.58
N ASN A 85 -0.24 2.55 -8.32
CA ASN A 85 0.89 1.93 -8.98
C ASN A 85 0.50 0.96 -10.10
N THR A 86 -0.73 1.03 -10.62
CA THR A 86 -1.21 0.16 -11.71
C THR A 86 -0.24 0.16 -12.89
N ASN A 87 0.17 1.35 -13.33
CA ASN A 87 1.04 1.55 -14.50
C ASN A 87 2.43 2.10 -14.14
N LEU A 88 2.86 1.98 -12.88
CA LEU A 88 4.16 2.48 -12.43
C LEU A 88 5.17 1.34 -12.31
N SER A 89 6.41 1.61 -12.74
CA SER A 89 7.55 0.80 -12.37
C SER A 89 7.90 0.97 -10.89
N PRO A 90 8.65 0.02 -10.27
CA PRO A 90 9.13 0.18 -8.89
C PRO A 90 9.92 1.48 -8.67
N GLU A 91 10.71 1.89 -9.66
CA GLU A 91 11.48 3.14 -9.63
C GLU A 91 10.56 4.37 -9.67
N GLN A 92 9.57 4.38 -10.56
CA GLN A 92 8.60 5.48 -10.63
C GLN A 92 7.77 5.61 -9.35
N GLN A 93 7.35 4.47 -8.78
CA GLN A 93 6.67 4.42 -7.48
C GLN A 93 7.57 4.99 -6.36
N LEU A 94 8.85 4.60 -6.34
CA LEU A 94 9.80 5.10 -5.35
C LEU A 94 9.99 6.61 -5.49
N ASN A 95 10.19 7.09 -6.71
CA ASN A 95 10.37 8.52 -7.00
C ASN A 95 9.14 9.33 -6.58
N PHE A 96 7.93 8.83 -6.85
CA PHE A 96 6.69 9.47 -6.38
C PHE A 96 6.66 9.60 -4.85
N ALA A 97 6.99 8.52 -4.13
CA ALA A 97 7.01 8.55 -2.66
C ALA A 97 8.08 9.52 -2.12
N LEU A 98 9.28 9.51 -2.70
CA LEU A 98 10.38 10.40 -2.33
C LEU A 98 10.06 11.87 -2.58
N GLU A 99 9.36 12.20 -3.66
CA GLU A 99 8.90 13.56 -3.94
C GLU A 99 8.03 14.10 -2.80
N LYS A 100 7.07 13.30 -2.31
CA LYS A 100 6.19 13.71 -1.20
C LYS A 100 6.95 13.85 0.11
N VAL A 101 7.92 12.97 0.37
CA VAL A 101 8.81 13.07 1.54
C VAL A 101 9.65 14.35 1.48
N ASN A 102 10.26 14.65 0.34
CA ASN A 102 11.11 15.83 0.17
C ASN A 102 10.31 17.14 0.27
N ALA A 103 9.12 17.19 -0.31
CA ALA A 103 8.22 18.34 -0.15
C ALA A 103 7.91 18.62 1.33
N LEU A 104 7.62 17.57 2.11
CA LEU A 104 7.38 17.70 3.55
C LEU A 104 8.62 18.16 4.33
N ARG A 105 9.82 17.75 3.93
CA ARG A 105 11.08 18.19 4.54
C ARG A 105 11.34 19.67 4.27
N ASN A 106 11.11 20.12 3.04
CA ASN A 106 11.35 21.51 2.63
C ASN A 106 10.37 22.49 3.28
N LEU A 107 9.14 22.07 3.59
CA LEU A 107 8.17 22.89 4.35
C LEU A 107 8.53 23.08 5.83
N LYS A 108 9.50 22.30 6.35
CA LYS A 108 9.94 22.34 7.75
C LYS A 108 11.35 22.93 7.91
N ALA A 109 12.01 23.26 6.80
CA ALA A 109 13.27 23.99 6.77
C ALA A 109 12.98 25.49 6.76
#